data_AF-A0A7Z0QIA1-F1
#
_entry.id   AF-A0A7Z0QIA1-F1
#
_cell.length_a   1.000
_cell.length_b   1.000
_cell.length_c   1.000
_cell.angle_alpha   90.00
_cell.angle_beta   90.00
_cell.angle_gamma   90.00
#
_symmetry.space_group_name_H-M   'P 1'
#
loop_
_entity.id
_entity.type
_entity.pdbx_description
1 polymer ?
#
loop_
_entity_poly.entity_id
_entity_poly.type
_entity_poly.pdbx_seq_one_letter_code
_entity_poly.pdbx_strand_id
1 'polypeptide(L)'
;MADEERRRDYKSAADLLRDRYGEFRPLGELKRTPSISDKLLALATAPAKTAVKIVSGLADLGTLPMRAMDANQRYMETGQYDPAPFVEAAMLPTGAGVFAGVPRAAGETVLGAGAVRDPAMWHGLSEVKLRKPLAEMERTIVNPRASTEHVISPEQLQGNVLLPALGDRAAIGGQVSRIGDVPIGNPVDLQGGHGFMSAEGPHAWASEKGRMTTMANRVRRLQDEYGNVYAPYTAMGERAVDFSHHMSDALSEMLKHAPVTGKGAAEFDALMRAPRGKDFPAAESWPGVTSPDLRDYLINAPGVIRAKFAKEMDKARFAKEGFPDVAEARFAVTDPRLLNTPSMASGLSISRLDPVTSASPHRTYSTGIHGDYVGGFGQSIPKEVMFPDIAAAYAEQGYKPQQFNYLLERGTAPVYQETNQRWLDTVMDYINRGRAEP
;
A
#
# COMPACT_ATOMS: atom_id res chain seq x y z
N MET A 1 -31.29 73.47 48.18
CA MET A 1 -29.90 73.69 47.74
C MET A 1 -29.44 72.43 47.01
N ALA A 2 -29.11 72.59 45.72
CA ALA A 2 -28.35 71.73 44.82
C ALA A 2 -28.43 70.21 45.01
N ASP A 3 -29.21 69.57 44.14
CA ASP A 3 -29.05 68.17 43.73
C ASP A 3 -28.80 68.20 42.22
N GLU A 4 -27.56 67.97 41.78
CA GLU A 4 -27.20 67.93 40.35
C GLU A 4 -26.02 66.97 40.08
N GLU A 5 -26.37 65.86 39.43
CA GLU A 5 -25.67 65.14 38.37
C GLU A 5 -24.16 64.81 38.47
N ARG A 6 -23.89 63.50 38.59
CA ARG A 6 -23.12 62.75 37.58
C ARG A 6 -23.30 61.24 37.76
N ARG A 7 -24.30 60.65 37.08
CA ARG A 7 -24.35 59.21 36.82
C ARG A 7 -23.59 58.94 35.51
N ARG A 8 -22.58 58.06 35.56
CA ARG A 8 -21.95 57.49 34.36
C ARG A 8 -22.84 56.35 33.88
N ASP A 9 -23.44 56.50 32.71
CA ASP A 9 -24.16 55.42 32.03
C ASP A 9 -23.16 54.41 31.45
N TYR A 10 -23.13 53.20 32.02
CA TYR A 10 -22.48 52.07 31.39
C TYR A 10 -23.49 51.34 30.51
N LYS A 11 -23.24 51.30 29.19
CA LYS A 11 -23.98 50.43 28.27
C LYS A 11 -23.72 48.97 28.63
N SER A 12 -24.76 48.13 28.62
CA SER A 12 -24.60 46.70 28.88
C SER A 12 -23.85 46.02 27.72
N ALA A 13 -23.25 44.85 27.98
CA ALA A 13 -22.58 44.07 26.93
C ALA A 13 -23.53 43.73 25.77
N ALA A 14 -24.83 43.58 26.04
CA ALA A 14 -25.86 43.34 25.04
C ALA A 14 -26.11 44.58 24.16
N ASP A 15 -26.03 45.78 24.71
CA ASP A 15 -26.20 47.04 23.96
C ASP A 15 -24.99 47.31 23.06
N LEU A 16 -23.77 46.99 23.53
CA LEU A 16 -22.54 47.08 22.74
C LEU A 16 -22.53 46.08 21.57
N LEU A 17 -23.12 44.89 21.76
CA LEU A 17 -23.25 43.89 20.71
C LEU A 17 -24.34 44.24 19.70
N ARG A 18 -25.44 44.85 20.15
CA ARG A 18 -26.54 45.31 19.28
C ARG A 18 -26.11 46.51 18.42
N ASP A 19 -25.36 47.45 18.98
CA ASP A 19 -24.77 48.58 18.23
C ASP A 19 -23.74 48.11 17.18
N ARG A 20 -23.04 47.00 17.42
CA ARG A 20 -22.00 46.48 16.51
C ARG A 20 -22.54 45.58 15.40
N TYR A 21 -23.60 44.82 15.65
CA TYR A 21 -24.03 43.74 14.74
C TYR A 21 -25.51 43.77 14.31
N GLY A 22 -26.31 44.73 14.79
CA GLY A 22 -27.74 44.85 14.46
C GLY A 22 -28.62 43.77 15.12
N GLU A 23 -29.95 43.87 14.94
CA GLU A 23 -30.91 42.94 15.58
C GLU A 23 -30.88 41.53 14.95
N PHE A 24 -30.70 40.52 15.79
CA PHE A 24 -30.71 39.11 15.39
C PHE A 24 -32.13 38.61 15.07
N ARG A 25 -32.32 38.00 13.90
CA ARG A 25 -33.55 37.28 13.53
C ARG A 25 -33.64 35.94 14.27
N PRO A 26 -34.82 35.52 14.74
CA PRO A 26 -34.99 34.22 15.39
C PRO A 26 -34.84 33.06 14.40
N LEU A 27 -34.05 32.04 14.78
CA LEU A 27 -33.93 30.77 14.06
C LEU A 27 -35.23 29.97 14.22
N GLY A 28 -35.78 29.51 13.09
CA GLY A 28 -36.97 28.66 13.03
C GLY A 28 -36.77 27.29 13.67
N GLU A 29 -37.88 26.61 13.96
CA GLU A 29 -37.98 25.33 14.67
C GLU A 29 -36.97 24.28 14.18
N LEU A 30 -36.15 23.79 15.12
CA LEU A 30 -35.25 22.65 14.94
C LEU A 30 -36.07 21.37 14.69
N LYS A 31 -36.10 20.90 13.44
CA LYS A 31 -36.57 19.55 13.11
C LYS A 31 -35.64 18.53 13.76
N ARG A 32 -36.21 17.61 14.53
CA ARG A 32 -35.49 16.48 15.15
C ARG A 32 -34.87 15.60 14.05
N THR A 33 -33.55 15.42 14.08
CA THR A 33 -32.83 14.52 13.19
C THR A 33 -33.15 13.07 13.55
N PRO A 34 -33.44 12.17 12.58
CA PRO A 34 -33.78 10.76 12.88
C PRO A 34 -32.62 10.04 13.55
N SER A 35 -32.92 9.22 14.57
CA SER A 35 -31.96 8.37 15.25
C SER A 35 -31.50 7.21 14.36
N ILE A 36 -30.40 6.53 14.72
CA ILE A 36 -29.90 5.34 14.01
C ILE A 36 -30.98 4.26 13.93
N SER A 37 -31.77 4.09 14.99
CA SER A 37 -32.90 3.16 15.02
C SER A 37 -34.00 3.51 14.01
N ASP A 38 -34.29 4.80 13.82
CA ASP A 38 -35.29 5.27 12.84
C ASP A 38 -34.84 5.01 11.39
N LYS A 39 -33.52 5.12 11.13
CA LYS A 39 -32.92 4.86 9.82
C LYS A 39 -32.87 3.35 9.50
N LEU A 40 -32.61 2.51 10.50
CA LEU A 40 -32.65 1.05 10.35
C LEU A 40 -34.07 0.54 10.07
N LEU A 41 -35.07 1.14 10.71
CA LEU A 41 -36.47 0.81 10.44
C LEU A 41 -36.89 1.19 9.01
N ALA A 42 -36.40 2.32 8.50
CA ALA A 42 -36.64 2.74 7.11
C ALA A 42 -35.97 1.78 6.10
N LEU A 43 -34.78 1.25 6.40
CA LEU A 43 -34.06 0.27 5.57
C LEU A 43 -34.82 -1.06 5.46
N ALA A 44 -35.45 -1.51 6.55
CA ALA A 44 -36.26 -2.74 6.57
C ALA A 44 -37.53 -2.65 5.71
N THR A 45 -37.97 -1.44 5.36
CA THR A 45 -39.22 -1.19 4.63
C THR A 45 -39.04 -0.63 3.22
N ALA A 46 -37.79 -0.38 2.78
CA ALA A 46 -37.52 0.29 1.52
C ALA A 46 -37.36 -0.67 0.32
N PRO A 47 -37.80 -0.29 -0.88
CA PRO A 47 -37.54 -1.06 -2.10
C PRO A 47 -36.04 -1.10 -2.43
N ALA A 48 -35.58 -2.22 -3.00
CA ALA A 48 -34.15 -2.58 -3.13
C ALA A 48 -33.23 -1.49 -3.73
N LYS A 49 -33.70 -0.74 -4.75
CA LYS A 49 -32.91 0.36 -5.34
C LYS A 49 -32.68 1.53 -4.39
N THR A 50 -33.66 1.81 -3.51
CA THR A 50 -33.55 2.84 -2.48
C THR A 50 -32.70 2.34 -1.32
N ALA A 51 -32.80 1.05 -0.98
CA ALA A 51 -31.91 0.42 -0.01
C ALA A 51 -30.44 0.53 -0.42
N VAL A 52 -30.10 0.30 -1.70
CA VAL A 52 -28.72 0.48 -2.22
C VAL A 52 -28.22 1.92 -2.06
N LYS A 53 -29.07 2.92 -2.34
CA LYS A 53 -28.71 4.35 -2.21
C LYS A 53 -28.58 4.81 -0.75
N ILE A 54 -29.36 4.19 0.15
CA ILE A 54 -29.28 4.40 1.60
C ILE A 54 -28.03 3.70 2.16
N VAL A 55 -27.70 2.51 1.67
CA VAL A 55 -26.47 1.76 2.03
C VAL A 55 -25.22 2.52 1.58
N SER A 56 -25.20 3.13 0.40
CA SER A 56 -24.08 3.99 -0.02
C SER A 56 -23.93 5.24 0.85
N GLY A 57 -25.02 5.81 1.35
CA GLY A 57 -24.97 6.94 2.31
C GLY A 57 -24.73 6.53 3.76
N LEU A 58 -24.78 5.23 4.10
CA LEU A 58 -24.43 4.67 5.41
C LEU A 58 -22.96 4.21 5.48
N ALA A 59 -22.30 4.03 4.33
CA ALA A 59 -20.87 3.73 4.26
C ALA A 59 -19.97 4.90 4.74
N ASP A 60 -20.54 6.10 4.90
CA ASP A 60 -19.84 7.33 5.31
C ASP A 60 -19.69 7.51 6.83
N LEU A 61 -19.83 6.45 7.64
CA LEU A 61 -19.63 6.52 9.11
C LEU A 61 -18.53 5.59 9.65
N GLY A 62 -17.77 4.92 8.77
CA GLY A 62 -16.66 4.06 9.15
C GLY A 62 -15.33 4.82 9.32
N THR A 63 -14.47 4.37 10.24
CA THR A 63 -13.09 4.87 10.34
C THR A 63 -12.34 4.64 9.01
N LEU A 64 -11.32 5.46 8.69
CA LEU A 64 -10.55 5.32 7.45
C LEU A 64 -10.01 3.88 7.21
N PRO A 65 -9.51 3.14 8.22
CA PRO A 65 -9.17 1.73 8.08
C PRO A 65 -10.33 0.84 7.60
N MET A 66 -11.54 1.03 8.15
CA MET A 66 -12.72 0.26 7.73
C MET A 66 -13.10 0.57 6.29
N ARG A 67 -13.10 1.85 5.90
CA ARG A 67 -13.38 2.25 4.50
C ARG A 67 -12.37 1.67 3.52
N ALA A 68 -11.08 1.63 3.88
CA ALA A 68 -10.04 1.02 3.06
C ALA A 68 -10.19 -0.51 2.96
N MET A 69 -10.57 -1.19 4.05
CA MET A 69 -10.87 -2.62 4.05
C MET A 69 -12.08 -2.94 3.15
N ASP A 70 -13.18 -2.19 3.29
CA ASP A 70 -14.39 -2.36 2.49
C ASP A 70 -14.13 -2.10 1.00
N ALA A 71 -13.37 -1.05 0.68
CA ALA A 71 -13.00 -0.73 -0.70
C ALA A 71 -12.11 -1.81 -1.32
N ASN A 72 -11.17 -2.37 -0.54
CA ASN A 72 -10.36 -3.50 -0.99
C ASN A 72 -11.23 -4.74 -1.24
N GLN A 73 -12.15 -5.05 -0.34
CA GLN A 73 -13.06 -6.19 -0.53
C GLN A 73 -13.90 -6.02 -1.81
N ARG A 74 -14.48 -4.82 -2.03
CA ARG A 74 -15.20 -4.51 -3.27
C ARG A 74 -14.31 -4.65 -4.50
N TYR A 75 -13.05 -4.21 -4.43
CA TYR A 75 -12.10 -4.38 -5.52
C TYR A 75 -11.83 -5.85 -5.81
N MET A 76 -11.69 -6.69 -4.79
CA MET A 76 -11.51 -8.13 -4.95
C MET A 76 -12.74 -8.81 -5.57
N GLU A 77 -13.94 -8.34 -5.24
CA GLU A 77 -15.21 -8.88 -5.75
C GLU A 77 -15.55 -8.41 -7.18
N THR A 78 -15.30 -7.14 -7.47
CA THR A 78 -15.79 -6.47 -8.69
C THR A 78 -14.69 -6.17 -9.70
N GLY A 79 -13.43 -6.13 -9.27
CA GLY A 79 -12.30 -5.65 -10.07
C GLY A 79 -12.26 -4.12 -10.25
N GLN A 80 -13.25 -3.37 -9.73
CA GLN A 80 -13.33 -1.91 -9.88
C GLN A 80 -12.56 -1.20 -8.79
N TYR A 81 -11.59 -0.37 -9.20
CA TYR A 81 -10.70 0.34 -8.28
C TYR A 81 -11.26 1.70 -7.86
N ASP A 82 -11.47 1.87 -6.56
CA ASP A 82 -11.78 3.16 -5.95
C ASP A 82 -10.52 3.70 -5.23
N PRO A 83 -9.84 4.73 -5.78
CA PRO A 83 -8.62 5.25 -5.17
C PRO A 83 -8.87 6.07 -3.91
N ALA A 84 -10.08 6.59 -3.68
CA ALA A 84 -10.34 7.63 -2.67
C ALA A 84 -9.89 7.24 -1.25
N PRO A 85 -10.30 6.10 -0.67
CA PRO A 85 -9.91 5.75 0.69
C PRO A 85 -8.40 5.48 0.82
N PHE A 86 -7.74 5.01 -0.24
CA PHE A 86 -6.31 4.71 -0.22
C PHE A 86 -5.45 5.97 -0.34
N VAL A 87 -5.87 6.93 -1.17
CA VAL A 87 -5.21 8.23 -1.29
C VAL A 87 -5.36 9.02 0.01
N GLU A 88 -6.54 8.99 0.63
CA GLU A 88 -6.77 9.65 1.93
C GLU A 88 -5.82 9.09 3.01
N ALA A 89 -5.68 7.77 3.11
CA ALA A 89 -4.74 7.12 4.03
C ALA A 89 -3.27 7.52 3.77
N ALA A 90 -2.88 7.59 2.50
CA ALA A 90 -1.54 8.01 2.12
C ALA A 90 -1.24 9.50 2.42
N MET A 91 -2.27 10.34 2.52
CA MET A 91 -2.15 11.79 2.75
C MET A 91 -2.34 12.17 4.24
N LEU A 92 -2.35 11.21 5.16
CA LEU A 92 -2.40 11.54 6.59
C LEU A 92 -1.11 12.26 7.06
N PRO A 93 -1.22 13.33 7.87
CA PRO A 93 -0.07 14.09 8.34
C PRO A 93 0.73 13.34 9.40
N THR A 94 2.06 13.34 9.32
CA THR A 94 2.96 12.62 10.27
C THR A 94 3.38 13.43 11.49
N GLY A 95 2.55 14.38 11.96
CA GLY A 95 2.85 15.21 13.14
C GLY A 95 3.92 16.29 12.93
N ALA A 96 4.80 16.17 11.93
CA ALA A 96 5.84 17.15 11.59
C ALA A 96 5.43 18.16 10.49
N GLY A 97 4.14 18.25 10.15
CA GLY A 97 3.66 19.06 9.01
C GLY A 97 4.07 18.51 7.63
N VAL A 98 4.55 17.26 7.60
CA VAL A 98 4.91 16.51 6.41
C VAL A 98 3.80 15.49 6.15
N PHE A 99 3.24 15.47 4.95
CA PHE A 99 2.37 14.39 4.48
C PHE A 99 3.23 13.14 4.34
N ALA A 100 2.77 11.96 4.76
CA ALA A 100 3.53 10.71 4.80
C ALA A 100 4.62 10.56 3.70
N GLY A 101 5.85 11.01 3.99
CA GLY A 101 6.99 10.95 3.08
C GLY A 101 6.95 11.85 1.83
N VAL A 102 5.94 12.72 1.66
CA VAL A 102 5.81 13.67 0.55
C VAL A 102 6.05 15.09 1.09
N PRO A 103 7.23 15.71 0.81
CA PRO A 103 7.40 17.14 1.04
C PRO A 103 6.23 17.92 0.43
N ARG A 104 5.78 19.01 1.05
CA ARG A 104 4.72 19.89 0.47
C ARG A 104 5.04 20.31 -0.98
N ALA A 105 6.34 20.50 -1.27
CA ALA A 105 6.86 20.74 -2.63
C ALA A 105 6.81 19.51 -3.54
N ALA A 106 6.89 18.29 -3.02
CA ALA A 106 6.70 17.05 -3.77
C ALA A 106 5.22 16.70 -4.00
N GLY A 107 4.30 17.20 -3.19
CA GLY A 107 2.86 17.21 -3.53
C GLY A 107 2.60 18.06 -4.78
N GLU A 108 3.38 19.13 -4.96
CA GLU A 108 3.42 19.93 -6.19
C GLU A 108 4.28 19.28 -7.29
N THR A 109 5.31 18.49 -6.99
CA THR A 109 6.08 17.76 -8.03
C THR A 109 5.39 16.48 -8.51
N VAL A 110 4.49 15.89 -7.73
CA VAL A 110 3.48 14.91 -8.20
C VAL A 110 2.44 15.60 -9.12
N LEU A 111 2.39 16.94 -9.11
CA LEU A 111 1.50 17.78 -9.93
C LEU A 111 2.23 18.78 -10.86
N GLY A 112 3.53 18.57 -11.15
CA GLY A 112 4.20 19.16 -12.30
C GLY A 112 5.26 20.24 -12.04
N ALA A 113 6.43 20.02 -12.64
CA ALA A 113 7.26 21.08 -13.21
C ALA A 113 7.84 20.59 -14.54
N GLY A 114 7.23 21.05 -15.65
CA GLY A 114 7.70 20.83 -17.03
C GLY A 114 6.59 20.37 -17.99
N ALA A 115 6.06 21.32 -18.78
CA ALA A 115 5.04 21.16 -19.83
C ALA A 115 3.81 20.33 -19.44
N VAL A 116 2.78 20.98 -18.87
CA VAL A 116 1.43 20.48 -18.52
C VAL A 116 1.26 18.97 -18.76
N ARG A 117 1.82 18.18 -17.85
CA ARG A 117 1.66 16.72 -17.82
C ARG A 117 0.41 16.46 -17.01
N ASP A 118 -0.56 15.77 -17.60
CA ASP A 118 -1.71 15.26 -16.85
C ASP A 118 -1.18 14.38 -15.68
N PRO A 119 -1.36 14.80 -14.42
CA PRO A 119 -0.80 14.09 -13.28
C PRO A 119 -1.38 12.68 -13.12
N ALA A 120 -2.60 12.43 -13.59
CA ALA A 120 -3.22 11.11 -13.55
C ALA A 120 -2.47 10.06 -14.40
N MET A 121 -1.63 10.53 -15.32
CA MET A 121 -0.86 9.69 -16.26
C MET A 121 0.57 9.40 -15.79
N TRP A 122 0.92 9.76 -14.55
CA TRP A 122 2.23 9.49 -13.96
C TRP A 122 2.07 8.83 -12.60
N HIS A 123 2.68 7.65 -12.45
CA HIS A 123 2.61 6.88 -11.22
C HIS A 123 3.86 6.01 -11.06
N GLY A 124 4.25 5.69 -9.83
CA GLY A 124 5.43 4.86 -9.52
C GLY A 124 5.40 3.45 -10.12
N LEU A 125 4.24 3.00 -10.61
CA LEU A 125 4.08 1.76 -11.37
C LEU A 125 4.84 1.74 -12.69
N SER A 126 5.31 2.87 -13.24
CA SER A 126 6.14 2.89 -14.44
C SER A 126 7.18 4.01 -14.39
N GLU A 127 8.33 3.80 -15.04
CA GLU A 127 9.30 4.89 -15.27
C GLU A 127 8.87 5.85 -16.39
N VAL A 128 7.89 5.44 -17.20
CA VAL A 128 7.37 6.23 -18.32
C VAL A 128 5.92 6.63 -18.06
N LYS A 129 5.41 7.53 -18.90
CA LYS A 129 4.01 7.94 -18.87
C LYS A 129 3.11 6.71 -19.02
N LEU A 130 2.09 6.58 -18.17
CA LEU A 130 1.08 5.54 -18.27
C LEU A 130 0.35 5.63 -19.61
N ARG A 131 -0.19 4.50 -20.10
CA ARG A 131 -1.05 4.51 -21.30
C ARG A 131 -2.50 4.87 -20.97
N LYS A 132 -2.93 4.58 -19.74
CA LYS A 132 -4.21 4.97 -19.15
C LYS A 132 -4.06 5.32 -17.67
N PRO A 133 -4.92 6.17 -17.08
CA PRO A 133 -4.93 6.42 -15.64
C PRO A 133 -5.21 5.14 -14.83
N LEU A 134 -4.77 5.10 -13.57
CA LEU A 134 -5.03 3.93 -12.70
C LEU A 134 -6.52 3.62 -12.52
N ALA A 135 -7.38 4.64 -12.52
CA ALA A 135 -8.82 4.48 -12.37
C ALA A 135 -9.49 3.79 -13.58
N GLU A 136 -8.80 3.72 -14.72
CA GLU A 136 -9.26 3.03 -15.93
C GLU A 136 -8.60 1.65 -16.10
N MET A 137 -7.69 1.26 -15.19
CA MET A 137 -7.09 -0.07 -15.20
C MET A 137 -8.01 -1.07 -14.53
N GLU A 138 -8.14 -2.25 -15.14
CA GLU A 138 -9.03 -3.29 -14.65
C GLU A 138 -8.32 -4.64 -14.58
N ARG A 139 -8.78 -5.49 -13.65
CA ARG A 139 -8.41 -6.90 -13.60
C ARG A 139 -9.64 -7.76 -13.33
N THR A 140 -9.57 -9.04 -13.69
CA THR A 140 -10.56 -10.03 -13.25
C THR A 140 -9.87 -11.11 -12.44
N ILE A 141 -10.39 -11.33 -11.23
CA ILE A 141 -9.95 -12.40 -10.33
C ILE A 141 -10.91 -13.58 -10.44
N VAL A 142 -10.35 -14.78 -10.53
CA VAL A 142 -11.08 -16.04 -10.37
C VAL A 142 -10.56 -16.77 -9.14
N ASN A 143 -11.36 -17.71 -8.62
CA ASN A 143 -11.04 -18.50 -7.42
C ASN A 143 -10.61 -17.62 -6.24
N PRO A 144 -11.43 -16.62 -5.84
CA PRO A 144 -11.05 -15.72 -4.77
C PRO A 144 -10.82 -16.49 -3.47
N ARG A 145 -9.78 -16.11 -2.73
CA ARG A 145 -9.52 -16.63 -1.38
C ARG A 145 -9.90 -15.56 -0.36
N ALA A 146 -10.66 -15.94 0.65
CA ALA A 146 -11.03 -15.03 1.72
C ALA A 146 -9.79 -14.57 2.49
N SER A 147 -9.71 -13.27 2.78
CA SER A 147 -8.71 -12.73 3.69
C SER A 147 -9.15 -12.97 5.13
N THR A 148 -8.22 -13.43 5.98
CA THR A 148 -8.40 -13.61 7.43
C THR A 148 -7.93 -12.39 8.23
N GLU A 149 -7.74 -11.26 7.54
CA GLU A 149 -7.26 -10.03 8.15
C GLU A 149 -8.19 -9.50 9.24
N HIS A 150 -7.61 -9.04 10.34
CA HIS A 150 -8.33 -8.40 11.43
C HIS A 150 -7.49 -7.28 12.04
N VAL A 151 -8.17 -6.32 12.68
CA VAL A 151 -7.53 -5.14 13.25
C VAL A 151 -7.09 -5.42 14.68
N ILE A 152 -5.86 -5.03 15.02
CA ILE A 152 -5.33 -5.01 16.39
C ILE A 152 -4.99 -3.61 16.85
N SER A 153 -4.90 -3.46 18.17
CA SER A 153 -4.45 -2.22 18.81
C SER A 153 -2.93 -2.24 18.99
N PRO A 154 -2.21 -1.13 18.76
CA PRO A 154 -0.77 -1.03 19.01
C PRO A 154 -0.33 -1.47 20.41
N GLU A 155 -1.18 -1.31 21.42
CA GLU A 155 -0.97 -1.76 22.80
C GLU A 155 -0.62 -3.25 22.88
N GLN A 156 -1.18 -4.08 21.98
CA GLN A 156 -0.91 -5.52 21.94
C GLN A 156 0.55 -5.84 21.59
N LEU A 157 1.25 -4.89 20.96
CA LEU A 157 2.65 -5.06 20.58
C LEU A 157 3.60 -4.47 21.62
N GLN A 158 3.11 -3.69 22.59
CA GLN A 158 3.94 -2.93 23.54
C GLN A 158 4.88 -3.84 24.36
N GLY A 159 6.10 -3.38 24.61
CA GLY A 159 7.10 -4.09 25.41
C GLY A 159 7.83 -5.22 24.68
N ASN A 160 7.80 -5.22 23.35
CA ASN A 160 8.45 -6.18 22.47
C ASN A 160 9.30 -5.43 21.42
N VAL A 161 9.68 -6.11 20.33
CA VAL A 161 10.37 -5.46 19.20
C VAL A 161 9.70 -5.74 17.87
N LEU A 162 9.79 -4.77 16.96
CA LEU A 162 9.44 -4.88 15.56
C LEU A 162 10.69 -5.14 14.72
N LEU A 163 10.59 -6.09 13.80
CA LEU A 163 11.58 -6.39 12.78
C LEU A 163 10.95 -6.18 11.40
N PRO A 164 11.25 -5.09 10.68
CA PRO A 164 10.62 -4.79 9.39
C PRO A 164 10.73 -5.95 8.40
N ALA A 165 9.59 -6.45 7.90
CA ALA A 165 9.55 -7.47 6.86
C ALA A 165 9.30 -6.81 5.50
N LEU A 166 10.38 -6.47 4.81
CA LEU A 166 10.33 -5.80 3.51
C LEU A 166 9.78 -6.75 2.45
N GLY A 167 8.66 -6.37 1.84
CA GLY A 167 7.99 -7.15 0.81
C GLY A 167 7.53 -6.32 -0.37
N ASP A 168 7.37 -6.98 -1.52
CA ASP A 168 6.69 -6.38 -2.66
C ASP A 168 5.21 -6.10 -2.34
N ARG A 169 4.54 -5.40 -3.27
CA ARG A 169 3.16 -4.97 -3.10
C ARG A 169 2.15 -5.92 -3.73
N ALA A 170 2.56 -7.16 -4.06
CA ALA A 170 1.66 -8.13 -4.66
C ALA A 170 0.43 -8.35 -3.78
N ALA A 171 -0.70 -8.57 -4.42
CA ALA A 171 -1.92 -8.97 -3.75
C ALA A 171 -1.86 -10.45 -3.33
N ILE A 172 -2.80 -10.81 -2.47
CA ILE A 172 -3.26 -12.18 -2.29
C ILE A 172 -4.74 -12.27 -2.65
N GLY A 173 -5.28 -13.48 -2.72
CA GLY A 173 -6.74 -13.64 -2.68
C GLY A 173 -7.36 -14.13 -3.98
N GLY A 174 -6.61 -14.81 -4.85
CA GLY A 174 -7.16 -15.49 -6.02
C GLY A 174 -6.18 -15.58 -7.19
N GLN A 175 -6.71 -15.74 -8.40
CA GLN A 175 -5.90 -15.82 -9.62
C GLN A 175 -6.35 -14.75 -10.63
N VAL A 176 -5.42 -13.99 -11.18
CA VAL A 176 -5.72 -13.02 -12.26
C VAL A 176 -5.96 -13.78 -13.56
N SER A 177 -7.17 -13.67 -14.10
CA SER A 177 -7.61 -14.31 -15.36
C SER A 177 -7.78 -13.33 -16.52
N ARG A 178 -7.77 -12.03 -16.25
CA ARG A 178 -7.84 -10.96 -17.27
C ARG A 178 -7.15 -9.70 -16.75
N ILE A 179 -6.43 -9.02 -17.63
CA ILE A 179 -5.76 -7.72 -17.37
C ILE A 179 -6.17 -6.76 -18.48
N GLY A 180 -6.92 -5.71 -18.12
CA GLY A 180 -7.60 -4.86 -19.11
C GLY A 180 -8.45 -5.71 -20.06
N ASP A 181 -8.22 -5.57 -21.37
CA ASP A 181 -8.91 -6.35 -22.40
C ASP A 181 -8.22 -7.68 -22.74
N VAL A 182 -7.11 -8.00 -22.07
CA VAL A 182 -6.29 -9.18 -22.39
C VAL A 182 -6.69 -10.36 -21.51
N PRO A 183 -7.24 -11.45 -22.07
CA PRO A 183 -7.46 -12.68 -21.32
C PRO A 183 -6.12 -13.33 -20.96
N ILE A 184 -6.05 -13.90 -19.77
CA ILE A 184 -4.88 -14.61 -19.26
C ILE A 184 -5.21 -16.10 -19.28
N GLY A 185 -4.73 -16.80 -20.33
CA GLY A 185 -5.08 -18.21 -20.56
C GLY A 185 -4.63 -19.14 -19.44
N ASN A 186 -3.48 -18.86 -18.84
CA ASN A 186 -3.02 -19.52 -17.61
C ASN A 186 -3.09 -18.51 -16.44
N PRO A 187 -4.13 -18.55 -15.60
CA PRO A 187 -4.32 -17.57 -14.54
C PRO A 187 -3.09 -17.38 -13.65
N VAL A 188 -2.86 -16.14 -13.19
CA VAL A 188 -1.72 -15.78 -12.34
C VAL A 188 -2.12 -15.85 -10.88
N ASP A 189 -1.59 -16.82 -10.14
CA ASP A 189 -1.82 -16.95 -8.69
C ASP A 189 -1.28 -15.74 -7.94
N LEU A 190 -2.12 -15.11 -7.14
CA LEU A 190 -1.77 -14.03 -6.20
C LEU A 190 -1.46 -14.65 -4.84
N GLN A 191 -0.19 -14.65 -4.45
CA GLN A 191 0.33 -15.32 -3.25
C GLN A 191 1.34 -14.45 -2.49
N GLY A 192 1.32 -13.12 -2.68
CA GLY A 192 2.38 -12.24 -2.21
C GLY A 192 1.95 -11.15 -1.24
N GLY A 193 2.85 -10.17 -1.12
CA GLY A 193 2.70 -8.99 -0.29
C GLY A 193 2.34 -9.26 1.17
N HIS A 194 1.57 -8.35 1.75
CA HIS A 194 1.24 -8.39 3.17
C HIS A 194 0.28 -9.54 3.52
N GLY A 195 -0.56 -9.96 2.58
CA GLY A 195 -1.54 -11.02 2.78
C GLY A 195 -0.92 -12.42 2.88
N PHE A 196 0.31 -12.62 2.43
CA PHE A 196 1.02 -13.90 2.61
C PHE A 196 1.05 -14.33 4.08
N MET A 197 1.28 -13.37 4.99
CA MET A 197 1.31 -13.56 6.44
C MET A 197 0.06 -14.25 6.98
N SER A 198 -1.12 -13.95 6.42
CA SER A 198 -2.41 -14.39 6.94
C SER A 198 -2.96 -15.66 6.27
N ALA A 199 -2.44 -16.00 5.08
CA ALA A 199 -3.00 -17.08 4.26
C ALA A 199 -2.20 -18.39 4.27
N GLU A 200 -0.88 -18.33 4.49
CA GLU A 200 0.02 -19.48 4.26
C GLU A 200 0.60 -20.03 5.57
N GLY A 201 -0.27 -20.30 6.56
CA GLY A 201 0.13 -20.93 7.82
C GLY A 201 0.83 -22.28 7.60
N PRO A 202 1.98 -22.55 8.24
CA PRO A 202 2.56 -21.85 9.40
C PRO A 202 3.54 -20.71 9.07
N HIS A 203 3.61 -20.23 7.83
CA HIS A 203 4.62 -19.26 7.40
C HIS A 203 4.17 -17.82 7.62
N ALA A 204 4.89 -17.10 8.46
CA ALA A 204 4.74 -15.66 8.62
C ALA A 204 5.38 -14.88 7.47
N TRP A 205 6.47 -15.37 6.88
CA TRP A 205 7.13 -14.68 5.77
C TRP A 205 7.91 -15.67 4.90
N ALA A 206 8.17 -15.32 3.64
CA ALA A 206 8.93 -16.17 2.73
C ALA A 206 9.96 -15.39 1.91
N SER A 207 11.09 -16.05 1.64
CA SER A 207 12.17 -15.55 0.80
C SER A 207 13.10 -16.70 0.38
N GLU A 208 14.16 -16.40 -0.37
CA GLU A 208 15.30 -17.32 -0.55
C GLU A 208 15.89 -17.79 0.79
N LYS A 209 16.35 -19.06 0.82
CA LYS A 209 16.87 -19.76 2.01
C LYS A 209 17.86 -18.93 2.83
N GLY A 210 18.86 -18.32 2.19
CA GLY A 210 19.88 -17.54 2.90
C GLY A 210 19.31 -16.34 3.66
N ARG A 211 18.30 -15.67 3.10
CA ARG A 211 17.63 -14.53 3.75
C ARG A 211 16.79 -15.01 4.93
N MET A 212 16.07 -16.12 4.79
CA MET A 212 15.26 -16.68 5.88
C MET A 212 16.12 -17.22 7.02
N THR A 213 17.25 -17.87 6.74
CA THR A 213 18.22 -18.26 7.79
C THR A 213 18.77 -17.05 8.54
N THR A 214 19.09 -15.97 7.81
CA THR A 214 19.56 -14.72 8.42
C THR A 214 18.48 -14.09 9.31
N MET A 215 17.24 -14.05 8.83
CA MET A 215 16.08 -13.57 9.57
C MET A 215 15.86 -14.40 10.85
N ALA A 216 15.82 -15.74 10.75
CA ALA A 216 15.62 -16.63 11.90
C ALA A 216 16.71 -16.49 12.96
N ASN A 217 17.97 -16.34 12.55
CA ASN A 217 19.08 -16.10 13.49
C ASN A 217 18.97 -14.72 14.18
N ARG A 218 18.43 -13.71 13.48
CA ARG A 218 18.17 -12.39 14.07
C ARG A 218 17.00 -12.45 15.04
N VAL A 219 15.91 -13.10 14.66
CA VAL A 219 14.75 -13.34 15.52
C VAL A 219 15.19 -14.01 16.81
N ARG A 220 15.95 -15.11 16.74
CA ARG A 220 16.46 -15.80 17.94
C ARG A 220 17.16 -14.86 18.92
N ARG A 221 18.13 -14.06 18.43
CA ARG A 221 18.87 -13.12 19.29
C ARG A 221 17.97 -12.05 19.90
N LEU A 222 17.03 -11.52 19.12
CA LEU A 222 16.09 -10.52 19.63
C LEU A 222 15.12 -11.12 20.64
N GLN A 223 14.72 -12.38 20.47
CA GLN A 223 13.85 -13.07 21.43
C GLN A 223 14.55 -13.35 22.76
N ASP A 224 15.84 -13.70 22.72
CA ASP A 224 16.66 -13.90 23.92
C ASP A 224 16.76 -12.61 24.78
N GLU A 225 16.66 -11.44 24.16
CA GLU A 225 16.82 -10.13 24.82
C GLU A 225 15.49 -9.43 25.14
N TYR A 226 14.50 -9.49 24.23
CA TYR A 226 13.29 -8.67 24.28
C TYR A 226 11.98 -9.48 24.32
N GLY A 227 12.01 -10.81 24.29
CA GLY A 227 10.80 -11.62 24.26
C GLY A 227 10.21 -11.77 22.86
N ASN A 228 9.02 -11.24 22.57
CA ASN A 228 8.43 -11.46 21.23
C ASN A 228 9.07 -10.56 20.17
N VAL A 229 9.17 -11.10 18.95
CA VAL A 229 9.57 -10.35 17.76
C VAL A 229 8.40 -10.34 16.79
N TYR A 230 7.90 -9.15 16.49
CA TYR A 230 6.84 -8.95 15.51
C TYR A 230 7.42 -8.45 14.20
N ALA A 231 6.98 -9.03 13.10
CA ALA A 231 7.31 -8.60 11.76
C ALA A 231 6.12 -7.88 11.14
N PRO A 232 6.10 -6.54 11.16
CA PRO A 232 5.17 -5.81 10.31
C PRO A 232 5.61 -5.95 8.85
N TYR A 233 4.66 -6.23 7.97
CA TYR A 233 4.84 -6.03 6.54
C TYR A 233 5.28 -4.57 6.30
N THR A 234 6.33 -4.39 5.51
CA THR A 234 6.90 -3.09 5.15
C THR A 234 6.98 -2.98 3.63
N ALA A 235 6.21 -2.05 3.04
CA ALA A 235 6.03 -1.96 1.60
C ALA A 235 7.30 -1.50 0.88
N MET A 236 7.91 -2.34 0.05
CA MET A 236 8.98 -1.91 -0.85
C MET A 236 8.46 -0.94 -1.93
N GLY A 237 9.36 -0.43 -2.77
CA GLY A 237 9.00 0.43 -3.90
C GLY A 237 7.98 -0.22 -4.84
N GLU A 238 7.24 0.61 -5.59
CA GLU A 238 6.09 0.22 -6.41
C GLU A 238 6.41 -0.89 -7.44
N ARG A 239 7.67 -0.95 -7.90
CA ARG A 239 8.15 -1.90 -8.92
C ARG A 239 8.91 -3.09 -8.33
N ALA A 240 8.89 -3.27 -7.01
CA ALA A 240 9.54 -4.41 -6.36
C ALA A 240 8.91 -5.75 -6.78
N VAL A 241 7.62 -5.74 -7.14
CA VAL A 241 6.87 -6.92 -7.58
C VAL A 241 7.44 -7.57 -8.85
N ASP A 242 8.23 -6.82 -9.63
CA ASP A 242 8.97 -7.31 -10.81
C ASP A 242 9.92 -8.49 -10.50
N PHE A 243 10.33 -8.65 -9.23
CA PHE A 243 11.21 -9.74 -8.81
C PHE A 243 10.49 -11.10 -8.69
N SER A 244 9.16 -11.05 -8.51
CA SER A 244 8.32 -12.22 -8.24
C SER A 244 7.76 -12.82 -9.53
N HIS A 245 7.29 -14.07 -9.44
CA HIS A 245 6.64 -14.74 -10.57
C HIS A 245 5.35 -14.00 -11.01
N HIS A 246 4.67 -13.28 -10.11
CA HIS A 246 3.42 -12.58 -10.40
C HIS A 246 3.56 -11.70 -11.66
N MET A 247 4.64 -10.92 -11.73
CA MET A 247 4.91 -10.06 -12.87
C MET A 247 5.35 -10.81 -14.12
N SER A 248 6.25 -11.79 -13.99
CA SER A 248 6.70 -12.54 -15.16
C SER A 248 5.58 -13.37 -15.79
N ASP A 249 4.74 -13.97 -14.95
CA ASP A 249 3.58 -14.74 -15.37
C ASP A 249 2.58 -13.84 -16.09
N ALA A 250 2.20 -12.70 -15.49
CA ALA A 250 1.28 -11.75 -16.10
C ALA A 250 1.77 -11.25 -17.47
N LEU A 251 3.02 -10.78 -17.54
CA LEU A 251 3.59 -10.25 -18.78
C LEU A 251 3.78 -11.34 -19.85
N SER A 252 4.18 -12.55 -19.46
CA SER A 252 4.33 -13.66 -20.40
C SER A 252 3.00 -14.09 -21.02
N GLU A 253 1.90 -14.07 -20.27
CA GLU A 253 0.56 -14.32 -20.81
C GLU A 253 0.07 -13.17 -21.68
N MET A 254 0.28 -11.92 -21.26
CA MET A 254 -0.10 -10.76 -22.08
C MET A 254 0.63 -10.73 -23.42
N LEU A 255 1.90 -11.15 -23.45
CA LEU A 255 2.70 -11.22 -24.68
C LEU A 255 2.11 -12.17 -25.73
N LYS A 256 1.37 -13.21 -25.33
CA LYS A 256 0.71 -14.13 -26.28
C LYS A 256 -0.36 -13.46 -27.14
N HIS A 257 -0.88 -12.33 -26.66
CA HIS A 257 -1.91 -11.53 -27.33
C HIS A 257 -1.37 -10.22 -27.91
N ALA A 258 -0.11 -9.88 -27.60
CA ALA A 258 0.48 -8.61 -27.98
C ALA A 258 0.99 -8.63 -29.44
N PRO A 259 0.73 -7.58 -30.23
CA PRO A 259 1.18 -7.49 -31.62
C PRO A 259 2.67 -7.08 -31.69
N VAL A 260 3.54 -7.85 -31.03
CA VAL A 260 4.97 -7.56 -30.95
C VAL A 260 5.61 -7.66 -32.35
N THR A 261 6.29 -6.59 -32.78
CA THR A 261 7.00 -6.59 -34.06
C THR A 261 8.21 -7.52 -34.01
N GLY A 262 8.57 -8.14 -35.15
CA GLY A 262 9.77 -8.99 -35.22
C GLY A 262 11.06 -8.24 -34.87
N LYS A 263 11.13 -6.95 -35.22
CA LYS A 263 12.24 -6.07 -34.84
C LYS A 263 12.28 -5.85 -33.31
N GLY A 264 11.15 -5.51 -32.71
CA GLY A 264 11.03 -5.30 -31.27
C GLY A 264 11.39 -6.56 -30.47
N ALA A 265 10.95 -7.73 -30.93
CA ALA A 265 11.31 -9.01 -30.35
C ALA A 265 12.83 -9.26 -30.39
N ALA A 266 13.47 -9.07 -31.56
CA ALA A 266 14.91 -9.26 -31.71
C ALA A 266 15.73 -8.29 -30.83
N GLU A 267 15.33 -7.02 -30.75
CA GLU A 267 15.97 -6.02 -29.88
C GLU A 267 15.81 -6.37 -28.40
N PHE A 268 14.61 -6.77 -27.98
CA PHE A 268 14.34 -7.16 -26.61
C PHE A 268 15.16 -8.39 -26.20
N ASP A 269 15.21 -9.39 -27.06
CA ASP A 269 15.98 -10.61 -26.83
C ASP A 269 17.48 -10.34 -26.71
N ALA A 270 18.02 -9.42 -27.52
CA ALA A 270 19.41 -9.00 -27.41
C ALA A 270 19.71 -8.35 -26.05
N LEU A 271 18.80 -7.51 -25.53
CA LEU A 271 18.93 -6.91 -24.21
C LEU A 271 18.83 -7.94 -23.09
N MET A 272 17.97 -8.95 -23.23
CA MET A 272 17.87 -10.02 -22.23
C MET A 272 19.14 -10.86 -22.20
N ARG A 273 19.76 -11.13 -23.35
CA ARG A 273 21.04 -11.87 -23.44
C ARG A 273 22.27 -11.05 -23.04
N ALA A 274 22.18 -9.72 -23.03
CA ALA A 274 23.29 -8.85 -22.61
C ALA A 274 23.17 -8.45 -21.13
N PRO A 275 24.25 -8.30 -20.36
CA PRO A 275 24.16 -7.72 -19.02
C PRO A 275 23.74 -6.25 -19.07
N ARG A 276 23.04 -5.77 -18.03
CA ARG A 276 22.73 -4.34 -17.82
C ARG A 276 23.35 -3.88 -16.49
N GLY A 277 24.49 -3.19 -16.60
CA GLY A 277 25.22 -2.72 -15.42
C GLY A 277 25.66 -3.86 -14.52
N LYS A 278 25.85 -3.57 -13.23
CA LYS A 278 26.25 -4.57 -12.22
C LYS A 278 25.07 -5.33 -11.62
N ASP A 279 23.86 -4.76 -11.74
CA ASP A 279 22.69 -5.24 -11.01
C ASP A 279 21.89 -6.31 -11.78
N PHE A 280 22.04 -6.37 -13.11
CA PHE A 280 21.29 -7.27 -13.98
C PHE A 280 22.22 -8.10 -14.87
N PRO A 281 22.44 -9.39 -14.57
CA PRO A 281 23.23 -10.27 -15.42
C PRO A 281 22.54 -10.55 -16.77
N ALA A 282 23.29 -11.22 -17.66
CA ALA A 282 22.73 -11.83 -18.85
C ALA A 282 21.73 -12.93 -18.46
N ALA A 283 20.61 -13.01 -19.17
CA ALA A 283 19.67 -14.12 -19.03
C ALA A 283 20.20 -15.31 -19.84
N GLU A 284 20.92 -16.20 -19.18
CA GLU A 284 21.46 -17.42 -19.79
C GLU A 284 20.32 -18.26 -20.36
N SER A 285 20.53 -18.84 -21.55
CA SER A 285 19.53 -19.67 -22.24
C SER A 285 18.19 -18.97 -22.49
N TRP A 286 18.20 -17.65 -22.67
CA TRP A 286 16.99 -16.87 -22.98
C TRP A 286 16.25 -17.43 -24.22
N PRO A 287 15.01 -17.94 -24.05
CA PRO A 287 14.30 -18.66 -25.11
C PRO A 287 13.78 -17.72 -26.22
N GLY A 288 13.70 -16.42 -25.94
CA GLY A 288 13.08 -15.43 -26.81
C GLY A 288 11.74 -14.96 -26.25
N VAL A 289 11.42 -13.69 -26.44
CA VAL A 289 10.24 -13.05 -25.84
C VAL A 289 8.92 -13.49 -26.48
N THR A 290 8.96 -14.05 -27.67
CA THR A 290 7.81 -14.66 -28.35
C THR A 290 7.80 -16.18 -28.27
N SER A 291 8.73 -16.78 -27.50
CA SER A 291 8.80 -18.23 -27.34
C SER A 291 7.61 -18.76 -26.53
N PRO A 292 7.00 -19.90 -26.90
CA PRO A 292 6.01 -20.56 -26.07
C PRO A 292 6.55 -20.95 -24.68
N ASP A 293 7.87 -21.17 -24.56
CA ASP A 293 8.54 -21.61 -23.32
C ASP A 293 8.92 -20.44 -22.39
N LEU A 294 8.59 -19.20 -22.75
CA LEU A 294 9.00 -18.00 -22.02
C LEU A 294 8.56 -18.04 -20.55
N ARG A 295 7.32 -18.45 -20.28
CA ARG A 295 6.78 -18.49 -18.92
C ARG A 295 7.52 -19.50 -18.05
N ASP A 296 7.73 -20.71 -18.58
CA ASP A 296 8.43 -21.80 -17.90
C ASP A 296 9.91 -21.48 -17.67
N TYR A 297 10.52 -20.70 -18.55
CA TYR A 297 11.84 -20.13 -18.30
C TYR A 297 11.81 -19.14 -17.13
N LEU A 298 10.89 -18.16 -17.14
CA LEU A 298 10.85 -17.07 -16.16
C LEU A 298 10.48 -17.53 -14.74
N ILE A 299 9.63 -18.55 -14.59
CA ILE A 299 9.28 -19.10 -13.27
C ILE A 299 10.52 -19.69 -12.56
N ASN A 300 11.44 -20.27 -13.33
CA ASN A 300 12.68 -20.86 -12.82
C ASN A 300 13.87 -19.89 -12.82
N ALA A 301 13.74 -18.73 -13.47
CA ALA A 301 14.81 -17.75 -13.54
C ALA A 301 15.12 -17.11 -12.16
N PRO A 302 16.32 -16.58 -11.93
CA PRO A 302 16.58 -15.73 -10.77
C PRO A 302 15.68 -14.49 -10.78
N GLY A 303 15.28 -13.98 -9.61
CA GLY A 303 14.39 -12.82 -9.54
C GLY A 303 14.98 -11.55 -10.17
N VAL A 304 16.31 -11.42 -10.21
CA VAL A 304 16.98 -10.34 -10.95
C VAL A 304 16.71 -10.41 -12.46
N ILE A 305 16.55 -11.61 -13.04
CA ILE A 305 16.22 -11.80 -14.46
C ILE A 305 14.75 -11.45 -14.72
N ARG A 306 13.83 -11.87 -13.85
CA ARG A 306 12.41 -11.42 -13.92
C ARG A 306 12.29 -9.91 -13.80
N ALA A 307 13.05 -9.32 -12.88
CA ALA A 307 13.05 -7.88 -12.68
C ALA A 307 13.60 -7.14 -13.91
N LYS A 308 14.68 -7.66 -14.51
CA LYS A 308 15.21 -7.14 -15.76
C LYS A 308 14.19 -7.23 -16.89
N PHE A 309 13.51 -8.37 -17.03
CA PHE A 309 12.49 -8.60 -18.05
C PHE A 309 11.37 -7.54 -17.99
N ALA A 310 10.77 -7.33 -16.82
CA ALA A 310 9.72 -6.32 -16.65
C ALA A 310 10.24 -4.89 -16.86
N LYS A 311 11.42 -4.55 -16.32
CA LYS A 311 12.00 -3.20 -16.42
C LYS A 311 12.51 -2.84 -17.81
N GLU A 312 13.00 -3.81 -18.59
CA GLU A 312 13.33 -3.56 -19.99
C GLU A 312 12.07 -3.33 -20.80
N MET A 313 11.02 -4.12 -20.55
CA MET A 313 9.75 -4.03 -21.28
C MET A 313 9.00 -2.72 -21.02
N ASP A 314 9.12 -2.16 -19.82
CA ASP A 314 8.48 -0.91 -19.39
C ASP A 314 9.02 0.35 -20.11
N LYS A 315 10.00 0.20 -21.01
CA LYS A 315 10.55 1.35 -21.75
C LYS A 315 9.61 1.76 -22.88
N ALA A 316 9.45 3.07 -23.05
CA ALA A 316 8.58 3.67 -24.08
C ALA A 316 8.83 3.18 -25.52
N ARG A 317 10.06 2.74 -25.84
CA ARG A 317 10.36 2.14 -27.16
C ARG A 317 9.61 0.84 -27.40
N PHE A 318 9.48 -0.04 -26.41
CA PHE A 318 8.84 -1.34 -26.57
C PHE A 318 7.32 -1.20 -26.66
N ALA A 319 6.76 -0.19 -26.01
CA ALA A 319 5.37 0.19 -26.25
C ALA A 319 5.07 0.47 -27.74
N LYS A 320 6.00 1.13 -28.45
CA LYS A 320 5.85 1.40 -29.90
C LYS A 320 6.03 0.16 -30.77
N GLU A 321 6.72 -0.86 -30.25
CA GLU A 321 6.95 -2.13 -30.93
C GLU A 321 5.87 -3.18 -30.56
N GLY A 322 4.74 -2.75 -29.98
CA GLY A 322 3.58 -3.61 -29.73
C GLY A 322 3.64 -4.42 -28.43
N PHE A 323 4.58 -4.15 -27.53
CA PHE A 323 4.64 -4.84 -26.22
C PHE A 323 3.48 -4.43 -25.29
N PRO A 324 3.09 -5.33 -24.36
CA PRO A 324 2.00 -5.07 -23.42
C PRO A 324 2.26 -3.88 -22.50
N ASP A 325 1.19 -3.37 -21.87
CA ASP A 325 1.29 -2.33 -20.85
C ASP A 325 1.79 -2.94 -19.53
N VAL A 326 3.04 -2.65 -19.19
CA VAL A 326 3.67 -3.16 -17.97
C VAL A 326 3.08 -2.52 -16.71
N ALA A 327 2.61 -1.27 -16.78
CA ALA A 327 1.99 -0.62 -15.64
C ALA A 327 0.64 -1.26 -15.30
N GLU A 328 -0.15 -1.61 -16.32
CA GLU A 328 -1.41 -2.32 -16.14
C GLU A 328 -1.21 -3.74 -15.60
N ALA A 329 -0.13 -4.42 -16.01
CA ALA A 329 0.26 -5.71 -15.42
C ALA A 329 0.62 -5.57 -13.93
N ARG A 330 1.43 -4.56 -13.55
CA ARG A 330 1.77 -4.30 -12.15
C ARG A 330 0.55 -3.94 -11.32
N PHE A 331 -0.33 -3.10 -11.86
CA PHE A 331 -1.61 -2.78 -11.23
C PHE A 331 -2.41 -4.05 -10.95
N ALA A 332 -2.54 -4.92 -11.96
CA ALA A 332 -3.35 -6.12 -11.86
C ALA A 332 -2.83 -7.13 -10.82
N VAL A 333 -1.53 -7.14 -10.50
CA VAL A 333 -0.98 -8.05 -9.48
C VAL A 333 -0.77 -7.39 -8.11
N THR A 334 -0.95 -6.07 -8.00
CA THR A 334 -0.71 -5.31 -6.77
C THR A 334 -1.97 -5.29 -5.87
N ASP A 335 -1.79 -5.26 -4.55
CA ASP A 335 -2.89 -4.96 -3.62
C ASP A 335 -3.28 -3.48 -3.78
N PRO A 336 -4.56 -3.16 -4.02
CA PRO A 336 -4.98 -1.78 -4.29
C PRO A 336 -4.66 -0.81 -3.14
N ARG A 337 -4.64 -1.29 -1.89
CA ARG A 337 -4.27 -0.50 -0.70
C ARG A 337 -2.82 -0.03 -0.76
N LEU A 338 -2.00 -0.74 -1.53
CA LEU A 338 -0.58 -0.47 -1.67
C LEU A 338 -0.23 0.35 -2.91
N LEU A 339 -1.17 0.66 -3.81
CA LEU A 339 -0.88 1.43 -5.04
C LEU A 339 -0.32 2.81 -4.72
N ASN A 340 -0.97 3.54 -3.81
CA ASN A 340 -0.59 4.90 -3.41
C ASN A 340 0.16 4.95 -2.06
N THR A 341 0.47 3.80 -1.48
CA THR A 341 1.14 3.74 -0.17
C THR A 341 2.59 4.22 -0.29
N PRO A 342 3.06 5.12 0.60
CA PRO A 342 4.47 5.52 0.63
C PRO A 342 5.41 4.33 0.82
N SER A 343 6.57 4.36 0.17
CA SER A 343 7.60 3.33 0.38
C SER A 343 8.01 3.24 1.85
N MET A 344 8.16 2.00 2.31
CA MET A 344 8.43 1.53 3.68
C MET A 344 7.31 1.80 4.70
N ALA A 345 6.13 2.27 4.27
CA ALA A 345 4.98 2.26 5.15
C ALA A 345 4.63 0.81 5.53
N SER A 346 4.15 0.62 6.76
CA SER A 346 4.14 -0.68 7.41
C SER A 346 2.90 -0.92 8.28
N GLY A 347 2.62 -2.18 8.61
CA GLY A 347 1.59 -2.51 9.61
C GLY A 347 0.20 -2.84 9.09
N LEU A 348 0.00 -2.95 7.77
CA LEU A 348 -1.22 -3.55 7.20
C LEU A 348 -1.41 -5.01 7.64
N SER A 349 -0.29 -5.72 7.83
CA SER A 349 -0.27 -7.06 8.39
C SER A 349 0.97 -7.23 9.23
N ILE A 350 0.83 -7.95 10.33
CA ILE A 350 1.84 -8.14 11.35
C ILE A 350 1.76 -9.60 11.78
N SER A 351 2.91 -10.26 11.83
CA SER A 351 3.03 -11.61 12.38
C SER A 351 4.05 -11.64 13.51
N ARG A 352 3.77 -12.42 14.55
CA ARG A 352 4.81 -12.83 15.51
C ARG A 352 5.69 -13.86 14.83
N LEU A 353 7.01 -13.71 14.91
CA LEU A 353 7.95 -14.63 14.27
C LEU A 353 8.43 -15.72 15.21
N ASP A 354 8.55 -16.93 14.67
CA ASP A 354 9.28 -18.03 15.28
C ASP A 354 10.61 -18.25 14.54
N PRO A 355 11.72 -18.53 15.24
CA PRO A 355 13.05 -18.65 14.64
C PRO A 355 13.27 -20.01 13.95
N VAL A 356 12.23 -20.51 13.28
CA VAL A 356 12.15 -21.80 12.58
C VAL A 356 11.88 -21.53 11.10
N THR A 357 12.57 -22.25 10.22
CA THR A 357 12.34 -22.16 8.77
C THR A 357 12.01 -23.52 8.18
N SER A 358 11.17 -23.54 7.15
CA SER A 358 10.90 -24.73 6.35
C SER A 358 10.63 -24.37 4.89
N ALA A 359 10.45 -25.37 4.03
CA ALA A 359 10.03 -25.14 2.65
C ALA A 359 8.72 -24.35 2.63
N SER A 360 8.65 -23.33 1.79
CA SER A 360 7.46 -22.48 1.61
C SER A 360 6.67 -22.93 0.38
N PRO A 361 5.32 -22.85 0.40
CA PRO A 361 4.48 -23.12 -0.77
C PRO A 361 4.58 -22.02 -1.86
N HIS A 362 5.23 -20.89 -1.56
CA HIS A 362 5.31 -19.76 -2.49
C HIS A 362 6.13 -20.08 -3.75
N ARG A 363 5.57 -19.88 -4.95
CA ARG A 363 6.22 -20.27 -6.23
C ARG A 363 7.57 -19.60 -6.49
N THR A 364 7.77 -18.35 -6.05
CA THR A 364 9.10 -17.68 -6.15
C THR A 364 10.05 -17.96 -4.98
N TYR A 365 9.53 -18.18 -3.77
CA TYR A 365 10.32 -18.09 -2.55
C TYR A 365 10.28 -19.44 -1.84
N SER A 366 11.37 -20.19 -1.96
CA SER A 366 11.42 -21.59 -1.56
C SER A 366 11.43 -21.84 -0.05
N THR A 367 11.69 -20.83 0.77
CA THR A 367 11.84 -20.98 2.22
C THR A 367 10.95 -19.97 2.94
N GLY A 368 10.22 -20.43 3.95
CA GLY A 368 9.42 -19.59 4.82
C GLY A 368 9.96 -19.61 6.24
N ILE A 369 9.87 -18.49 6.95
CA ILE A 369 10.02 -18.40 8.40
C ILE A 369 8.65 -18.58 9.05
N HIS A 370 8.60 -19.36 10.11
CA HIS A 370 7.37 -19.67 10.82
C HIS A 370 6.90 -18.49 11.66
N GLY A 371 5.63 -18.51 12.01
CA GLY A 371 5.06 -17.57 12.95
C GLY A 371 3.54 -17.50 12.87
N ASP A 372 2.99 -16.65 13.71
CA ASP A 372 1.55 -16.48 13.84
C ASP A 372 1.14 -15.11 13.31
N TYR A 373 0.18 -15.09 12.38
CA TYR A 373 -0.48 -13.85 12.00
C TYR A 373 -1.28 -13.31 13.17
N VAL A 374 -0.98 -12.07 13.58
CA VAL A 374 -1.62 -11.43 14.73
C VAL A 374 -2.58 -10.31 14.35
N GLY A 375 -2.76 -10.03 13.05
CA GLY A 375 -3.61 -8.95 12.57
C GLY A 375 -2.81 -7.79 11.95
N GLY A 376 -3.41 -6.61 11.89
CA GLY A 376 -2.75 -5.38 11.45
C GLY A 376 -3.46 -4.14 11.98
N PHE A 377 -2.98 -2.95 11.64
CA PHE A 377 -3.61 -1.70 12.07
C PHE A 377 -4.78 -1.27 11.19
N GLY A 378 -5.10 -2.06 10.16
CA GLY A 378 -6.11 -1.75 9.13
C GLY A 378 -5.69 -0.64 8.15
N GLN A 379 -4.52 -0.03 8.35
CA GLN A 379 -3.91 0.95 7.45
C GLN A 379 -2.38 0.88 7.53
N SER A 380 -1.71 1.36 6.47
CA SER A 380 -0.26 1.52 6.45
C SER A 380 0.16 2.71 7.30
N ILE A 381 1.14 2.51 8.18
CA ILE A 381 1.75 3.54 9.01
C ILE A 381 3.08 3.97 8.37
N PRO A 382 3.36 5.27 8.19
CA PRO A 382 4.62 5.74 7.60
C PRO A 382 5.84 5.28 8.39
N LYS A 383 6.97 5.01 7.72
CA LYS A 383 8.18 4.47 8.36
C LYS A 383 8.70 5.33 9.52
N GLU A 384 8.56 6.65 9.43
CA GLU A 384 9.01 7.59 10.46
C GLU A 384 8.18 7.51 11.74
N VAL A 385 6.92 7.08 11.61
CA VAL A 385 5.99 6.87 12.72
C VAL A 385 6.11 5.43 13.26
N MET A 386 6.25 4.46 12.36
CA MET A 386 6.36 3.04 12.73
C MET A 386 7.73 2.69 13.34
N PHE A 387 8.80 3.31 12.86
CA PHE A 387 10.20 3.03 13.24
C PHE A 387 10.96 4.30 13.69
N PRO A 388 10.46 5.03 14.71
CA PRO A 388 11.02 6.31 15.14
C PRO A 388 12.47 6.21 15.62
N ASP A 389 12.86 5.12 16.27
CA ASP A 389 14.23 4.95 16.80
C ASP A 389 15.21 4.58 15.68
N ILE A 390 14.77 3.79 14.68
CA ILE A 390 15.57 3.54 13.48
C ILE A 390 15.81 4.86 12.72
N ALA A 391 14.75 5.65 12.53
CA ALA A 391 14.83 6.94 11.87
C ALA A 391 15.76 7.92 12.62
N ALA A 392 15.65 7.99 13.94
CA ALA A 392 16.52 8.81 14.78
C ALA A 392 17.99 8.37 14.67
N ALA A 393 18.27 7.07 14.79
CA ALA A 393 19.62 6.53 14.68
C ALA A 393 20.26 6.79 13.31
N TYR A 394 19.50 6.71 12.21
CA TYR A 394 20.01 7.07 10.89
C TYR A 394 20.33 8.56 10.79
N ALA A 395 19.49 9.44 11.37
CA ALA A 395 19.75 10.87 11.40
C ALA A 395 21.01 11.20 12.22
N GLU A 396 21.20 10.54 13.37
CA GLU A 396 22.41 10.67 14.20
C GLU A 396 23.68 10.21 13.47
N GLN A 397 23.56 9.17 12.63
CA GLN A 397 24.64 8.71 11.75
C GLN A 397 24.90 9.65 10.55
N GLY A 398 24.17 10.76 10.44
CA GLY A 398 24.33 11.77 9.38
C GLY A 398 23.65 11.43 8.06
N TYR A 399 22.79 10.40 8.02
CA TYR A 399 22.02 10.09 6.82
C TYR A 399 20.86 11.06 6.64
N LYS A 400 20.60 11.42 5.40
CA LYS A 400 19.46 12.27 5.04
C LYS A 400 18.17 11.43 4.93
N PRO A 401 16.99 12.02 5.18
CA PRO A 401 15.71 11.30 5.08
C PRO A 401 15.48 10.56 3.77
N GLN A 402 15.97 11.09 2.64
CA GLN A 402 15.85 10.46 1.32
C GLN A 402 16.63 9.14 1.21
N GLN A 403 17.61 8.91 2.08
CA GLN A 403 18.42 7.70 2.11
C GLN A 403 17.77 6.59 2.96
N PHE A 404 16.74 6.89 3.75
CA PHE A 404 16.20 5.95 4.73
C PHE A 404 15.63 4.68 4.10
N ASN A 405 14.92 4.80 2.97
CA ASN A 405 14.40 3.64 2.26
C ASN A 405 15.55 2.71 1.83
N TYR A 406 16.61 3.29 1.25
CA TYR A 406 17.79 2.54 0.83
C TYR A 406 18.48 1.84 2.01
N LEU A 407 18.57 2.49 3.17
CA LEU A 407 19.20 1.92 4.37
C LEU A 407 18.39 0.75 4.95
N LEU A 408 17.06 0.89 5.01
CA LEU A 408 16.17 -0.20 5.41
C LEU A 408 16.27 -1.40 4.45
N GLU A 409 16.27 -1.15 3.13
CA GLU A 409 16.43 -2.19 2.10
C GLU A 409 17.75 -2.95 2.22
N ARG A 410 18.82 -2.27 2.64
CA ARG A 410 20.13 -2.88 2.88
C ARG A 410 20.25 -3.58 4.23
N GLY A 411 19.27 -3.39 5.13
CA GLY A 411 19.35 -3.87 6.50
C GLY A 411 20.49 -3.23 7.29
N THR A 412 20.76 -1.94 7.05
CA THR A 412 21.74 -1.15 7.80
C THR A 412 21.28 -1.00 9.25
N ALA A 413 22.18 -1.20 10.21
CA ALA A 413 21.85 -1.08 11.63
C ALA A 413 21.49 0.37 12.05
N PRO A 414 20.52 0.56 12.96
CA PRO A 414 19.72 -0.46 13.64
C PRO A 414 18.66 -1.10 12.73
N VAL A 415 18.30 -2.36 13.01
CA VAL A 415 17.42 -3.18 12.16
C VAL A 415 16.11 -3.58 12.84
N TYR A 416 15.87 -3.06 14.04
CA TYR A 416 14.66 -3.34 14.84
C TYR A 416 14.21 -2.06 15.54
N GLN A 417 12.95 -2.06 15.97
CA GLN A 417 12.31 -0.95 16.68
C GLN A 417 11.68 -1.50 17.97
N GLU A 418 12.03 -0.95 19.13
CA GLU A 418 11.35 -1.30 20.38
C GLU A 418 9.94 -0.71 20.42
N THR A 419 8.97 -1.46 20.93
CA THR A 419 7.59 -0.98 21.11
C THR A 419 7.37 -0.44 22.52
N ASN A 420 8.22 0.51 22.94
CA ASN A 420 8.11 1.17 24.24
C ASN A 420 6.92 2.16 24.30
N GLN A 421 6.71 2.83 25.45
CA GLN A 421 5.60 3.80 25.62
C GLN A 421 5.66 4.94 24.59
N ARG A 422 6.85 5.45 24.27
CA ARG A 422 7.01 6.51 23.25
C ARG A 422 6.57 6.02 21.88
N TRP A 423 6.93 4.79 21.49
CA TRP A 423 6.46 4.19 20.24
C TRP A 423 4.94 4.06 20.25
N LEU A 424 4.37 3.54 21.33
CA LEU A 424 2.92 3.36 21.48
C LEU A 424 2.18 4.70 21.30
N ASP A 425 2.60 5.74 22.03
CA ASP A 425 1.99 7.08 21.97
C ASP A 425 2.09 7.64 20.54
N THR A 426 3.23 7.46 19.88
CA THR A 426 3.46 7.95 18.50
C THR A 426 2.54 7.28 17.49
N VAL A 427 2.42 5.95 17.54
CA VAL A 427 1.56 5.19 16.62
C VAL A 427 0.09 5.42 16.92
N MET A 428 -0.31 5.47 18.20
CA MET A 428 -1.68 5.75 18.61
C MET A 428 -2.13 7.15 18.21
N ASP A 429 -1.28 8.17 18.38
CA ASP A 429 -1.57 9.53 17.92
C ASP A 429 -1.81 9.56 16.40
N TYR A 430 -0.96 8.89 15.62
CA TYR A 430 -1.16 8.80 14.17
C TYR A 430 -2.47 8.10 13.79
N ILE A 431 -2.76 6.94 14.39
CA ILE A 431 -3.99 6.19 14.11
C ILE A 431 -5.23 7.00 14.51
N ASN A 432 -5.19 7.69 15.65
CA ASN A 432 -6.30 8.50 16.14
C ASN A 432 -6.54 9.76 15.31
N ARG A 433 -5.51 10.35 14.70
CA ARG A 433 -5.69 11.42 13.70
C ARG A 433 -6.41 10.94 12.45
N GLY A 434 -6.23 9.68 12.06
CA GLY A 434 -7.03 9.03 11.01
C GLY A 434 -8.45 8.63 11.46
N ARG A 435 -8.81 8.87 12.73
CA ARG A 435 -10.12 8.54 13.33
C ARG A 435 -10.95 9.77 13.75
N ALA A 436 -10.37 10.97 13.83
CA ALA A 436 -11.08 12.20 14.22
C ALA A 436 -11.36 13.08 12.98
N GLU A 437 -12.55 13.59 12.66
CA GLU A 437 -13.97 13.34 12.97
C GLU A 437 -14.75 13.75 11.68
N PRO A 438 -16.01 13.34 11.48
CA PRO A 438 -16.85 13.71 10.32
C PRO A 438 -17.10 15.21 10.10
#